data_AF-A0A7Z0SDI4-F1
#
_entry.id   AF-A0A7Z0SDI4-F1
#
_cell.length_a   1.000
_cell.length_b   1.000
_cell.length_c   1.000
_cell.angle_alpha   90.00
_cell.angle_beta   90.00
_cell.angle_gamma   90.00
#
_symmetry.space_group_name_H-M   'P 1'
#
loop_
_entity.id
_entity.type
_entity.pdbx_description
1 polymer ?
#
loop_
_entity_poly.entity_id
_entity_poly.type
_entity_poly.pdbx_seq_one_letter_code
_entity_poly.pdbx_strand_id
1 'polypeptide(L)'
;MTFRSIALQEKQLTKNQNRLALIRSAELDKIIIPPNTETTIKGYRCKELPYKPTPCMLQQTSLTTNHQIQDLDIEPSLHHYDYQNNNIMTIKISNVTTSTIAIPPRAIVCEMQPVTIQPVPKEDIRDDTPVIEKVKDIMQSDLTDEQFQDGRT
;
A
#
# COMPACT_ATOMS: atom_id res chain seq x y z
N MET A 1 -15.44 28.05 -16.46
CA MET A 1 -14.83 28.53 -15.20
C MET A 1 -14.19 27.38 -14.39
N THR A 2 -13.62 26.36 -15.03
CA THR A 2 -13.21 25.11 -14.36
C THR A 2 -11.69 24.96 -14.21
N PHE A 3 -10.90 25.35 -15.22
CA PHE A 3 -9.43 25.21 -15.19
C PHE A 3 -8.75 26.03 -14.08
N ARG A 4 -9.22 27.26 -13.82
CA ARG A 4 -8.66 28.12 -12.77
C ARG A 4 -8.87 27.51 -11.37
N SER A 5 -10.04 26.91 -11.13
CA SER A 5 -10.38 26.29 -9.84
C SER A 5 -9.55 25.03 -9.58
N ILE A 6 -9.32 24.20 -10.61
CA ILE A 6 -8.46 23.02 -10.51
C ILE A 6 -7.02 23.44 -10.19
N ALA A 7 -6.46 24.41 -10.92
CA ALA A 7 -5.09 24.88 -10.67
C ALA A 7 -4.92 25.46 -9.25
N LEU A 8 -5.95 26.12 -8.70
CA LEU A 8 -5.94 26.59 -7.32
C LEU A 8 -5.95 25.44 -6.31
N GLN A 9 -6.73 24.38 -6.56
CA GLN A 9 -6.76 23.19 -5.71
C GLN A 9 -5.41 22.45 -5.71
N GLU A 10 -4.80 22.25 -6.88
CA GLU A 10 -3.48 21.63 -7.01
C GLU A 10 -2.40 22.46 -6.29
N LYS A 11 -2.42 23.79 -6.46
CA LYS A 11 -1.51 24.68 -5.72
C LYS A 11 -1.69 24.59 -4.21
N GLN A 12 -2.93 24.45 -3.74
CA GLN A 12 -3.23 24.30 -2.32
C GLN A 12 -2.75 22.95 -1.78
N LEU A 13 -2.87 21.88 -2.57
CA LEU A 13 -2.37 20.55 -2.25
C LEU A 13 -0.84 20.55 -2.12
N THR A 14 -0.13 21.17 -3.07
CA THR A 14 1.33 21.32 -3.01
C THR A 14 1.76 22.10 -1.76
N LYS A 15 1.05 23.18 -1.42
CA LYS A 15 1.31 23.93 -0.19
C LYS A 15 1.12 23.09 1.07
N ASN A 16 0.19 22.13 1.05
CA ASN A 16 -0.06 21.23 2.17
C ASN A 16 0.83 19.97 2.15
N GLN A 17 1.95 19.99 1.42
CA GLN A 17 2.88 18.86 1.28
C GLN A 17 2.21 17.60 0.69
N ASN A 18 1.28 17.79 -0.26
CA ASN A 18 0.51 16.72 -0.90
C ASN A 18 -0.34 15.90 0.07
N ARG A 19 -0.80 16.50 1.16
CA ARG A 19 -1.69 15.85 2.13
C ARG A 19 -3.13 16.28 1.90
N LEU A 20 -4.00 15.28 1.78
CA LEU A 20 -5.45 15.46 1.69
C LEU A 20 -6.08 15.58 3.07
N ALA A 21 -5.63 14.74 4.01
CA ALA A 21 -6.16 14.72 5.38
C ALA A 21 -5.13 14.13 6.34
N LEU A 22 -5.32 14.41 7.62
CA LEU A 22 -4.66 13.68 8.72
C LEU A 22 -5.63 12.68 9.31
N ILE A 23 -5.14 11.53 9.75
CA ILE A 23 -5.95 10.54 10.42
C ILE A 23 -5.65 10.56 11.91
N ARG A 24 -6.72 10.62 12.70
CA ARG A 24 -6.66 10.51 14.15
C ARG A 24 -7.23 9.19 14.62
N SER A 25 -6.68 8.65 15.69
CA SER A 25 -7.25 7.47 16.35
C SER A 25 -8.69 7.75 16.78
N ALA A 26 -9.60 6.85 16.40
CA ALA A 26 -11.00 6.86 16.78
C ALA A 26 -11.25 6.09 18.08
N GLU A 27 -10.23 5.40 18.61
CA GLU A 27 -10.35 4.67 19.87
C GLU A 27 -10.53 5.63 21.05
N LEU A 28 -11.38 5.21 21.99
CA LEU A 28 -11.68 5.97 23.21
C LEU A 28 -10.55 5.83 24.24
N ASP A 29 -9.93 4.67 24.26
CA ASP A 29 -8.87 4.32 25.19
C ASP A 29 -7.49 4.40 24.54
N LYS A 30 -6.48 4.46 25.41
CA LYS A 30 -5.08 4.40 25.01
C LYS A 30 -4.76 3.01 24.47
N ILE A 31 -4.20 2.96 23.27
CA ILE A 31 -3.77 1.71 22.64
C ILE A 31 -2.31 1.47 23.02
N ILE A 32 -1.99 0.28 23.50
CA ILE A 32 -0.64 -0.12 23.85
C ILE A 32 -0.20 -1.17 22.84
N ILE A 33 0.87 -0.89 22.11
CA ILE A 33 1.42 -1.76 21.08
C ILE A 33 2.77 -2.28 21.57
N PRO A 34 2.86 -3.57 21.94
CA PRO A 34 4.12 -4.18 22.33
C PRO A 34 5.18 -4.14 21.23
N PRO A 35 6.47 -4.32 21.56
CA PRO A 35 7.55 -4.42 20.59
C PRO A 35 7.31 -5.54 19.58
N ASN A 36 7.65 -5.33 18.31
CA ASN A 36 7.54 -6.31 17.21
C ASN A 36 6.14 -6.91 17.05
N THR A 37 5.09 -6.10 17.27
CA THR A 37 3.71 -6.54 17.10
C THR A 37 2.94 -5.64 16.15
N GLU A 38 1.96 -6.25 15.48
CA GLU A 38 1.04 -5.57 14.59
C GLU A 38 -0.31 -5.40 15.27
N THR A 39 -0.96 -4.28 15.02
CA THR A 39 -2.32 -4.02 15.48
C THR A 39 -3.11 -3.25 14.44
N THR A 40 -4.42 -3.34 14.56
CA THR A 40 -5.36 -2.64 13.70
C THR A 40 -6.15 -1.65 14.55
N ILE A 41 -6.15 -0.38 14.16
CA ILE A 41 -6.86 0.67 14.86
C ILE A 41 -7.88 1.32 13.95
N LYS A 42 -8.95 1.85 14.53
CA LYS A 42 -9.87 2.71 13.79
C LYS A 42 -9.40 4.14 13.84
N GLY A 43 -9.58 4.86 12.75
CA GLY A 43 -9.28 6.27 12.67
C GLY A 43 -10.33 7.06 11.89
N TYR A 44 -10.37 8.36 12.14
CA TYR A 44 -11.22 9.29 11.41
C TYR A 44 -10.36 10.41 10.80
N ARG A 45 -10.85 10.97 9.70
CA ARG A 45 -10.17 12.05 8.99
C ARG A 45 -10.33 13.38 9.71
N CYS A 46 -9.27 14.16 9.71
CA CYS A 46 -9.18 15.46 10.36
C CYS A 46 -8.37 16.41 9.49
N LYS A 47 -8.65 17.71 9.57
CA LYS A 47 -8.01 18.76 8.74
C LYS A 47 -8.07 18.43 7.25
N GLU A 48 -9.23 17.98 6.80
CA GLU A 48 -9.47 17.60 5.41
C GLU A 48 -9.35 18.82 4.49
N LEU A 49 -8.72 18.61 3.34
CA LEU A 49 -8.63 19.58 2.27
C LEU A 49 -9.80 19.39 1.29
N PRO A 50 -10.62 20.42 1.01
CA PRO A 50 -11.64 20.33 -0.02
C PRO A 50 -11.00 20.06 -1.40
N TYR A 51 -11.07 18.81 -1.84
CA TYR A 51 -10.39 18.31 -3.03
C TYR A 51 -11.30 17.36 -3.81
N LYS A 52 -11.03 17.20 -5.11
CA LYS A 52 -11.78 16.28 -5.97
C LYS A 52 -11.64 14.82 -5.47
N PRO A 53 -12.65 13.96 -5.69
CA PRO A 53 -12.54 12.55 -5.34
C PRO A 53 -11.32 11.92 -6.02
N THR A 54 -10.42 11.33 -5.22
CA THR A 54 -9.12 10.85 -5.70
C THR A 54 -8.72 9.59 -4.92
N PRO A 55 -8.12 8.57 -5.55
CA PRO A 55 -7.51 7.47 -4.80
C PRO A 55 -6.36 8.02 -3.96
N CYS A 56 -6.24 7.52 -2.74
CA CYS A 56 -5.26 7.99 -1.78
C CYS A 56 -4.63 6.82 -1.03
N MET A 57 -3.44 7.04 -0.52
CA MET A 57 -2.70 6.07 0.27
C MET A 57 -2.43 6.63 1.65
N LEU A 58 -2.56 5.77 2.66
CA LEU A 58 -2.14 6.12 4.02
C LEU A 58 -0.62 6.03 4.11
N GLN A 59 -0.02 7.03 4.74
CA GLN A 59 1.41 7.11 4.97
C GLN A 59 1.70 7.65 6.37
N GLN A 60 2.90 7.36 6.84
CA GLN A 60 3.41 7.91 8.08
C GLN A 60 3.50 9.44 8.03
N THR A 61 3.15 10.09 9.14
CA THR A 61 3.17 11.55 9.24
C THR A 61 4.19 12.04 10.26
N SER A 62 4.87 13.13 9.93
CA SER A 62 5.75 13.86 10.85
C SER A 62 5.00 14.85 11.75
N LEU A 63 3.69 15.01 11.54
CA LEU A 63 2.85 15.95 12.31
C LEU A 63 2.25 15.33 13.58
N THR A 64 2.68 14.14 13.97
CA THR A 64 2.28 13.54 15.24
C THR A 64 2.74 14.41 16.41
N THR A 65 1.87 14.60 17.39
CA THR A 65 2.21 15.33 18.63
C THR A 65 3.04 14.46 19.57
N ASN A 66 3.01 13.13 19.39
CA ASN A 66 3.76 12.19 20.20
C ASN A 66 4.88 11.57 19.36
N HIS A 67 6.14 11.80 19.78
CA HIS A 67 7.32 11.27 19.11
C HIS A 67 7.30 9.74 18.99
N GLN A 68 6.76 9.01 19.99
CA GLN A 68 6.75 7.55 19.94
C GLN A 68 5.93 6.99 18.78
N ILE A 69 4.93 7.75 18.29
CA ILE A 69 4.11 7.33 17.14
C ILE A 69 4.90 7.46 15.83
N GLN A 70 5.92 8.31 15.80
CA GLN A 70 6.78 8.47 14.64
C GLN A 70 7.67 7.24 14.42
N ASP A 71 7.85 6.36 15.40
CA ASP A 71 8.64 5.15 15.22
C ASP A 71 7.77 3.94 14.79
N LEU A 72 6.45 4.14 14.66
CA LEU A 72 5.52 3.13 14.16
C LEU A 72 5.55 3.09 12.64
N ASP A 73 5.55 1.87 12.11
CA ASP A 73 5.36 1.63 10.68
C ASP A 73 3.86 1.51 10.37
N ILE A 74 3.43 2.14 9.29
CA ILE A 74 2.03 2.19 8.89
C ILE A 74 1.89 1.45 7.57
N GLU A 75 1.08 0.39 7.57
CA GLU A 75 0.88 -0.41 6.36
C GLU A 75 0.18 0.46 5.30
N PRO A 76 0.80 0.64 4.13
CA PRO A 76 0.21 1.43 3.06
C PRO A 76 -1.05 0.73 2.57
N SER A 77 -2.17 1.44 2.64
CA SER A 77 -3.47 0.95 2.19
C SER A 77 -4.10 1.97 1.25
N LEU A 78 -4.75 1.47 0.20
CA LEU A 78 -5.41 2.28 -0.80
C LEU A 78 -6.85 2.57 -0.36
N HIS A 79 -7.22 3.85 -0.34
CA HIS A 79 -8.55 4.32 0.01
C HIS A 79 -9.08 5.26 -1.08
N HIS A 80 -10.39 5.46 -1.08
CA HIS A 80 -11.02 6.48 -1.92
C HIS A 80 -11.29 7.73 -1.09
N TYR A 81 -10.63 8.84 -1.42
CA TYR A 81 -10.90 10.11 -0.76
C TYR A 81 -12.13 10.75 -1.36
N ASP A 82 -13.16 10.94 -0.53
CA ASP A 82 -14.30 11.79 -0.81
C ASP A 82 -14.49 12.77 0.35
N TYR A 83 -14.49 14.07 0.05
CA TYR A 83 -14.64 15.14 1.05
C TYR A 83 -16.05 15.18 1.66
N GLN A 84 -17.09 14.70 0.97
CA GLN A 84 -18.46 14.75 1.47
C GLN A 84 -18.80 13.57 2.38
N ASN A 85 -18.15 12.43 2.14
CA ASN A 85 -18.26 11.28 3.01
C ASN A 85 -17.45 11.54 4.29
N ASN A 86 -17.73 10.89 5.42
CA ASN A 86 -16.87 10.96 6.60
C ASN A 86 -16.78 9.61 7.32
N ASN A 87 -16.27 8.63 6.59
CA ASN A 87 -16.16 7.26 7.06
C ASN A 87 -14.99 7.06 8.03
N ILE A 88 -15.22 6.19 9.01
CA ILE A 88 -14.15 5.63 9.84
C ILE A 88 -13.32 4.69 8.96
N MET A 89 -12.01 4.80 9.11
CA MET A 89 -11.01 4.06 8.35
C MET A 89 -10.29 3.08 9.26
N THR A 90 -9.95 1.93 8.72
CA THR A 90 -9.13 0.94 9.42
C THR A 90 -7.67 1.14 9.03
N ILE A 91 -6.80 1.26 10.02
CA ILE A 91 -5.36 1.50 9.84
C ILE A 91 -4.63 0.33 10.49
N LYS A 92 -3.77 -0.32 9.72
CA LYS A 92 -2.87 -1.33 10.25
C LYS A 92 -1.52 -0.71 10.55
N ILE A 93 -0.99 -1.05 11.71
CA ILE A 93 0.20 -0.44 12.28
C ILE A 93 1.09 -1.56 12.81
N SER A 94 2.37 -1.47 12.52
CA SER A 94 3.39 -2.36 13.06
C SER A 94 4.35 -1.60 13.95
N ASN A 95 4.58 -2.10 15.17
CA ASN A 95 5.64 -1.62 16.02
C ASN A 95 6.92 -2.39 15.71
N VAL A 96 7.76 -1.83 14.84
CA VAL A 96 9.06 -2.40 14.47
C VAL A 96 10.17 -2.10 15.49
N THR A 97 9.84 -1.41 16.59
CA THR A 97 10.80 -1.03 17.61
C THR A 97 10.96 -2.08 18.70
N THR A 98 11.99 -1.92 19.53
CA THR A 98 12.21 -2.74 20.73
C THR A 98 11.43 -2.25 21.95
N SER A 99 10.68 -1.14 21.82
CA SER A 99 9.98 -0.48 22.94
C SER A 99 8.47 -0.59 22.78
N THR A 100 7.74 -0.58 23.90
CA THR A 100 6.27 -0.55 23.86
C THR A 100 5.80 0.86 23.52
N ILE A 101 5.02 1.00 22.46
CA ILE A 101 4.51 2.29 22.00
C ILE A 101 3.06 2.47 22.44
N ALA A 102 2.75 3.70 22.82
CA ALA A 102 1.49 4.11 23.39
C ALA A 102 0.82 5.15 22.50
N ILE A 103 -0.30 4.79 21.86
CA ILE A 103 -1.10 5.72 21.07
C ILE A 103 -2.20 6.28 21.98
N PRO A 104 -2.15 7.59 22.34
CA PRO A 104 -3.22 8.20 23.11
C PRO A 104 -4.50 8.32 22.24
N PRO A 105 -5.67 8.39 22.89
CA PRO A 105 -6.92 8.58 22.16
C PRO A 105 -6.87 9.89 21.38
N ARG A 106 -7.45 9.90 20.17
CA ARG A 106 -7.50 11.06 19.26
C ARG A 106 -6.15 11.58 18.78
N ALA A 107 -5.05 10.88 19.05
CA ALA A 107 -3.73 11.22 18.51
C ALA A 107 -3.72 11.14 16.98
N ILE A 108 -2.92 11.99 16.35
CA ILE A 108 -2.66 11.90 14.90
C ILE A 108 -1.72 10.72 14.68
N VAL A 109 -2.13 9.80 13.81
CA VAL A 109 -1.42 8.54 13.57
C VAL A 109 -0.75 8.56 12.21
N CYS A 110 -1.51 8.84 11.16
CA CYS A 110 -1.02 8.82 9.78
C CYS A 110 -1.59 10.00 8.99
N GLU A 111 -1.07 10.20 7.79
CA GLU A 111 -1.57 11.15 6.81
C GLU A 111 -2.05 10.43 5.55
N MET A 112 -2.90 11.12 4.81
CA MET A 112 -3.47 10.62 3.57
C MET A 112 -2.93 11.44 2.40
N GLN A 113 -2.27 10.76 1.47
CA GLN A 113 -1.69 11.38 0.27
C GLN A 113 -2.41 10.89 -0.98
N PRO A 114 -2.64 11.75 -1.98
CA PRO A 114 -3.24 11.36 -3.25
C PRO A 114 -2.25 10.49 -4.03
N VAL A 115 -2.77 9.46 -4.70
CA VAL A 115 -1.97 8.62 -5.60
C VAL A 115 -2.62 8.56 -6.97
N THR A 116 -1.82 8.26 -7.99
CA THR A 116 -2.33 8.02 -9.35
C THR A 116 -2.11 6.56 -9.69
N ILE A 117 -3.18 5.87 -10.08
CA ILE A 117 -3.10 4.49 -10.55
C ILE A 117 -2.77 4.55 -12.04
N GLN A 118 -1.60 4.04 -12.41
CA GLN A 118 -1.22 3.90 -13.81
C GLN A 118 -1.52 2.47 -14.28
N PRO A 119 -2.16 2.30 -15.45
CA PRO A 119 -2.33 0.98 -16.02
C PRO A 119 -0.96 0.41 -16.38
N VAL A 120 -0.67 -0.79 -15.91
CA VAL A 120 0.51 -1.54 -16.38
C VAL A 120 0.22 -1.97 -17.82
N PRO A 121 1.08 -1.63 -18.80
CA PRO A 121 0.94 -2.16 -20.15
C PRO A 121 0.97 -3.68 -20.06
N LYS A 122 -0.09 -4.33 -20.58
CA LYS A 122 -0.02 -5.76 -20.83
C LYS A 122 0.94 -5.90 -22.01
N GLU A 123 2.19 -6.28 -21.74
CA GLU A 123 2.96 -6.94 -22.78
C GLU A 123 2.15 -8.18 -23.16
N ASP A 124 1.85 -8.34 -24.45
CA ASP A 124 1.22 -9.55 -24.95
C ASP A 124 2.12 -10.71 -24.55
N ILE A 125 1.74 -11.41 -23.47
CA ILE A 125 2.27 -12.71 -23.14
C ILE A 125 1.90 -13.56 -24.34
N ARG A 126 2.83 -13.71 -25.28
CA ARG A 126 2.77 -14.73 -26.33
C ARG A 126 2.49 -16.03 -25.59
N ASP A 127 1.43 -16.73 -25.99
CA ASP A 127 1.02 -18.02 -25.44
C ASP A 127 2.23 -18.81 -24.92
N ASP A 128 2.33 -18.91 -23.60
CA ASP A 128 3.24 -19.83 -22.91
C ASP A 128 2.78 -21.24 -23.26
N THR A 129 3.23 -21.72 -24.41
CA THR A 129 3.46 -23.16 -24.58
C THR A 129 4.48 -23.53 -23.49
N PRO A 130 4.17 -24.48 -22.59
CA PRO A 130 5.06 -24.79 -21.50
C PRO A 130 6.42 -25.21 -22.06
N VAL A 131 7.50 -24.56 -21.59
CA VAL A 131 8.90 -24.83 -21.96
C VAL A 131 9.29 -26.31 -21.81
N ILE A 132 8.52 -27.06 -21.02
CA ILE A 132 8.66 -28.50 -20.80
C ILE A 132 8.46 -29.32 -22.09
N GLU A 133 7.66 -28.86 -23.05
CA GLU A 133 7.46 -29.60 -24.32
C GLU A 133 8.63 -29.47 -25.28
N LYS A 134 9.37 -28.34 -25.27
CA LYS A 134 10.53 -28.13 -26.15
C LYS A 134 11.78 -28.94 -25.76
N VAL A 135 11.83 -29.49 -24.54
CA VAL A 135 12.97 -30.31 -24.08
C VAL A 135 12.82 -31.77 -24.52
N LYS A 136 11.60 -32.24 -24.84
CA LYS A 136 11.38 -33.61 -25.32
C LYS A 136 11.93 -33.84 -26.73
N ASP A 137 11.90 -32.81 -27.58
CA ASP A 137 12.37 -32.91 -28.97
C ASP A 137 13.91 -32.94 -29.09
N ILE A 138 14.64 -32.47 -28.07
CA ILE A 138 16.11 -32.48 -28.08
C ILE A 138 16.67 -33.86 -27.68
N MET A 139 15.90 -34.66 -26.94
CA MET A 139 16.35 -35.98 -26.46
C MET A 139 16.02 -37.14 -27.41
N GLN A 140 15.35 -36.88 -28.54
CA GLN A 140 14.99 -37.91 -29.53
C GLN A 140 15.79 -37.84 -30.83
N SER A 141 16.63 -36.82 -31.05
CA SER A 141 17.40 -36.68 -32.29
C SER A 141 18.77 -37.37 -32.32
N ASP A 142 19.25 -37.91 -31.19
CA ASP A 142 20.62 -38.46 -31.08
C ASP A 142 20.71 -39.92 -30.60
N LEU A 143 19.68 -40.74 -30.83
CA LEU A 143 19.75 -42.18 -30.60
C LEU A 143 19.53 -42.94 -31.90
N THR A 144 20.62 -43.41 -32.50
CA THR A 144 20.60 -44.38 -33.59
C THR A 144 20.20 -45.76 -33.06
N ASP A 145 19.35 -46.47 -33.82
CA ASP A 145 18.66 -47.72 -33.46
C ASP A 145 19.56 -48.95 -33.17
N GLU A 146 20.88 -48.79 -33.08
CA GLU A 146 21.83 -49.92 -32.94
C GLU A 146 22.22 -50.22 -31.48
N GLN A 147 21.79 -49.43 -30.48
CA GLN A 147 22.17 -49.64 -29.07
C GLN A 147 21.13 -50.38 -28.21
N PHE A 148 19.99 -50.81 -28.76
CA PHE A 148 18.91 -51.45 -27.98
C PHE A 148 18.97 -52.98 -27.92
N GLN A 149 19.99 -53.65 -28.50
CA GLN A 149 20.01 -55.12 -28.58
C GLN A 149 21.08 -55.85 -27.75
N ASP A 150 21.94 -55.17 -26.98
CA ASP A 150 22.98 -55.86 -26.19
C ASP A 150 22.71 -55.84 -24.68
N GLY A 151 21.53 -56.32 -24.28
CA GLY A 151 21.09 -56.33 -22.88
C GLY A 151 20.13 -57.45 -22.51
N ARG A 152 20.06 -58.52 -23.30
CA ARG A 152 19.32 -59.75 -22.93
C ARG A 152 20.04 -61.01 -23.41
N THR A 153 21.01 -61.45 -22.62
CA THR A 153 21.22 -62.84 -22.22
C THR A 153 22.12 -62.89 -21.00
#